data_AF-A0A3S0DB66-F1
#
_entry.id   AF-A0A3S0DB66-F1
#
_cell.length_a   1.000
_cell.length_b   1.000
_cell.length_c   1.000
_cell.angle_alpha   90.00
_cell.angle_beta   90.00
_cell.angle_gamma   90.00
#
_symmetry.space_group_name_H-M   'P 1'
#
loop_
_entity.id
_entity.type
_entity.pdbx_description
1 polymer ?
#
loop_
_entity_poly.entity_id
_entity_poly.type
_entity_poly.pdbx_seq_one_letter_code
_entity_poly.pdbx_strand_id
1 'polypeptide(L)'
;MTAGRSVRQILATTDVHSALDAGASFLGHLHEARSDGLLVDCGDFFEGTGYYRLGKGALERDVLLSLYDVIAPGNHGWAHYFEPALHQRTICANAVDDSTGIPLFRRLRIVEVAGRPTAVTGVIGLQAFDSIPVVQRAGQRAVEPVKALRELMLAHHHEVDSWVLLSHSGFEEDLGLADACPFLDVIFAGHCHSDHTGPARIGSTLVLKGRELGVGYAVATYTPDRWVGRTALFSDTADTTPSVLPPELVSVRDRIAAFDAQLAEPLGRIAEQYRNQQLDRRALVQDLADRLRSGLGRDAVVLNETAFRTTILGEVLTTGDLLAIEPFANSLVEADIAPAHPHDTEALLAHLTERVGPLVTSPDPLPAGLTSVLTTDYLADSCLGGRARPTGLNLGSAIRSTLTNGDDH
;
A
#
# COMPACT_ATOMS: atom_id res chain seq x y z
N MET A 1 23.26 7.54 -1.10
CA MET A 1 24.50 7.80 -1.87
C MET A 1 25.17 6.46 -2.10
N THR A 2 25.46 6.09 -3.35
CA THR A 2 26.19 4.86 -3.72
C THR A 2 27.71 5.05 -3.69
N ALA A 3 28.18 6.20 -3.21
CA ALA A 3 29.58 6.58 -3.30
C ALA A 3 30.47 5.59 -2.53
N GLY A 4 31.28 4.83 -3.27
CA GLY A 4 32.31 3.94 -2.73
C GLY A 4 32.03 2.43 -2.80
N ARG A 5 30.82 1.99 -3.18
CA ARG A 5 30.52 0.55 -3.33
C ARG A 5 30.47 0.11 -4.80
N SER A 6 31.03 -1.06 -5.10
CA SER A 6 30.90 -1.70 -6.41
C SER A 6 29.57 -2.46 -6.46
N VAL A 7 28.56 -1.85 -7.08
CA VAL A 7 27.23 -2.45 -7.22
C VAL A 7 27.27 -3.54 -8.29
N ARG A 8 26.83 -4.75 -7.96
CA ARG A 8 26.80 -5.93 -8.85
C ARG A 8 25.39 -6.43 -9.17
N GLN A 9 24.43 -6.08 -8.33
CA GLN A 9 23.05 -6.53 -8.41
C GLN A 9 22.10 -5.42 -7.99
N ILE A 10 20.82 -5.58 -8.34
CA ILE A 10 19.73 -4.72 -7.89
C ILE A 10 18.77 -5.60 -7.11
N LEU A 11 18.48 -5.21 -5.87
CA LEU A 11 17.49 -5.87 -5.02
C LEU A 11 16.31 -4.92 -4.82
N ALA A 12 15.12 -5.40 -5.16
CA ALA A 12 13.89 -4.65 -5.11
C ALA A 12 12.90 -5.23 -4.11
N THR A 13 12.33 -4.38 -3.27
CA THR A 13 11.08 -4.64 -2.55
C THR A 13 9.91 -3.94 -3.24
N THR A 14 8.70 -4.34 -2.88
CA THR A 14 7.46 -3.72 -3.36
C THR A 14 6.33 -3.98 -2.37
N ASP A 15 5.34 -3.07 -2.34
CA ASP A 15 4.07 -3.25 -1.62
C ASP A 15 4.29 -3.72 -0.17
N VAL A 16 5.27 -3.11 0.50
CA VAL A 16 5.62 -3.46 1.88
C VAL A 16 4.46 -3.13 2.82
N HIS A 17 3.67 -2.10 2.52
CA HIS A 17 2.46 -1.73 3.24
C HIS A 17 2.64 -1.62 4.77
N SER A 18 3.80 -1.12 5.20
CA SER A 18 4.17 -1.08 6.61
C SER A 18 4.16 -2.45 7.32
N ALA A 19 4.16 -3.57 6.61
CA ALA A 19 4.25 -4.91 7.20
C ALA A 19 5.71 -5.17 7.62
N LEU A 20 5.99 -4.89 8.90
CA LEU A 20 7.32 -4.89 9.49
C LEU A 20 7.48 -5.93 10.61
N ASP A 21 6.56 -6.89 10.71
CA ASP A 21 6.51 -7.96 11.71
C ASP A 21 7.75 -8.88 11.65
N ALA A 22 8.31 -9.07 10.45
CA ALA A 22 9.59 -9.74 10.27
C ALA A 22 10.81 -8.80 10.39
N GLY A 23 10.68 -7.69 11.13
CA GLY A 23 11.62 -6.56 11.09
C GLY A 23 13.09 -6.92 11.26
N ALA A 24 13.44 -7.90 12.11
CA ALA A 24 14.82 -8.30 12.30
C ALA A 24 15.45 -8.96 11.06
N SER A 25 14.75 -9.92 10.43
CA SER A 25 15.24 -10.59 9.22
C SER A 25 15.19 -9.66 8.01
N PHE A 26 14.13 -8.86 7.89
CA PHE A 26 13.98 -7.82 6.87
C PHE A 26 15.15 -6.82 6.92
N LEU A 27 15.40 -6.18 8.07
CA LEU A 27 16.45 -5.18 8.21
C LEU A 27 17.85 -5.79 8.05
N GLY A 28 18.09 -6.96 8.63
CA GLY A 28 19.36 -7.67 8.56
C GLY A 28 19.73 -8.02 7.12
N HIS A 29 18.80 -8.66 6.41
CA HIS A 29 19.01 -9.06 5.02
C HIS A 29 19.28 -7.86 4.11
N LEU A 30 18.45 -6.81 4.20
CA LEU A 30 18.65 -5.61 3.41
C LEU A 30 19.99 -4.95 3.74
N HIS A 31 20.37 -4.87 5.02
CA HIS A 31 21.67 -4.31 5.40
C HIS A 31 22.84 -5.07 4.75
N GLU A 32 22.81 -6.40 4.78
CA GLU A 32 23.85 -7.24 4.15
C GLU A 32 23.89 -7.07 2.63
N ALA A 33 22.71 -7.05 1.99
CA ALA A 33 22.59 -6.85 0.56
C ALA A 33 23.11 -5.48 0.08
N ARG A 34 23.21 -4.47 0.96
CA ARG A 34 23.77 -3.15 0.60
C ARG A 34 25.26 -3.16 0.28
N SER A 35 25.98 -4.21 0.71
CA SER A 35 27.42 -4.32 0.50
C SER A 35 27.81 -4.33 -0.98
N ASP A 36 27.01 -5.00 -1.83
CA ASP A 36 27.20 -5.07 -3.28
C ASP A 36 25.91 -4.87 -4.11
N GLY A 37 24.78 -4.59 -3.47
CA GLY A 37 23.48 -4.38 -4.12
C GLY A 37 23.04 -2.91 -4.17
N LEU A 38 22.33 -2.53 -5.24
CA LEU A 38 21.51 -1.33 -5.28
C LEU A 38 20.14 -1.67 -4.70
N LEU A 39 19.80 -1.10 -3.56
CA LEU A 39 18.51 -1.35 -2.93
C LEU A 39 17.47 -0.36 -3.45
N VAL A 40 16.39 -0.92 -3.99
CA VAL A 40 15.30 -0.15 -4.59
C VAL A 40 13.95 -0.59 -4.04
N ASP A 41 12.98 0.31 -4.03
CA ASP A 41 11.60 0.00 -3.67
C ASP A 41 10.65 0.48 -4.77
N CYS A 42 9.62 -0.32 -5.07
CA CYS A 42 8.70 -0.09 -6.18
C CYS A 42 7.38 0.57 -5.77
N GLY A 43 7.29 1.14 -4.56
CA GLY A 43 6.11 1.86 -4.09
C GLY A 43 5.26 1.07 -3.11
N ASP A 44 4.25 1.74 -2.56
CA ASP A 44 3.36 1.25 -1.49
C ASP A 44 4.13 0.73 -0.27
N PHE A 45 5.16 1.48 0.13
CA PHE A 45 5.92 1.16 1.33
C PHE A 45 5.17 1.53 2.62
N PHE A 46 4.30 2.55 2.53
CA PHE A 46 3.50 3.10 3.62
C PHE A 46 2.09 2.53 3.63
N GLU A 47 1.41 2.69 4.77
CA GLU A 47 0.00 2.33 5.00
C GLU A 47 -0.32 0.84 4.83
N GLY A 48 -1.28 0.34 5.59
CA GLY A 48 -1.82 -1.01 5.39
C GLY A 48 -1.78 -1.92 6.61
N THR A 49 -1.02 -1.55 7.64
CA THR A 49 -0.94 -2.29 8.91
C THR A 49 -0.99 -1.37 10.13
N GLY A 50 -1.06 -1.99 11.31
CA GLY A 50 -0.99 -1.29 12.59
C GLY A 50 0.33 -0.52 12.82
N TYR A 51 1.44 -0.90 12.18
CA TYR A 51 2.70 -0.16 12.29
C TYR A 51 2.55 1.28 11.81
N TYR A 52 1.87 1.49 10.68
CA TYR A 52 1.58 2.84 10.18
C TYR A 52 0.66 3.61 11.13
N ARG A 53 -0.32 2.92 11.74
CA ARG A 53 -1.26 3.56 12.66
C ARG A 53 -0.59 4.10 13.90
N LEU A 54 0.36 3.35 14.45
CA LEU A 54 1.15 3.72 15.63
C LEU A 54 2.26 4.71 15.27
N GLY A 55 2.96 4.50 14.14
CA GLY A 55 4.15 5.25 13.75
C GLY A 55 3.94 6.44 12.82
N LYS A 56 2.76 6.57 12.20
CA LYS A 56 2.40 7.63 11.24
C LYS A 56 3.44 7.83 10.12
N GLY A 57 3.98 6.74 9.59
CA GLY A 57 4.99 6.77 8.53
C GLY A 57 6.43 7.05 9.00
N ALA A 58 6.64 7.37 10.28
CA ALA A 58 7.98 7.71 10.77
C ALA A 58 8.93 6.50 10.77
N LEU A 59 8.41 5.30 11.01
CA LEU A 59 9.23 4.09 11.05
C LEU A 59 9.64 3.69 9.63
N GLU A 60 8.68 3.71 8.72
CA GLU A 60 8.80 3.46 7.29
C GLU A 60 9.80 4.42 6.65
N ARG A 61 9.68 5.71 6.95
CA ARG A 61 10.64 6.72 6.51
C ARG A 61 12.05 6.39 6.97
N ASP A 62 12.24 6.04 8.24
CA ASP A 62 13.57 5.78 8.77
C ASP A 62 14.20 4.53 8.14
N VAL A 63 13.40 3.50 7.86
CA VAL A 63 13.81 2.32 7.07
C VAL A 63 14.26 2.72 5.67
N LEU A 64 13.42 3.45 4.93
CA LEU A 64 13.70 3.90 3.57
C LEU A 64 14.97 4.77 3.50
N LEU A 65 15.11 5.73 4.42
CA LEU A 65 16.27 6.63 4.43
C LEU A 65 17.58 5.92 4.80
N SER A 66 17.51 4.88 5.63
CA SER A 66 18.69 4.13 6.10
C SER A 66 19.15 3.07 5.11
N LEU A 67 18.20 2.38 4.46
CA LEU A 67 18.49 1.19 3.66
C LEU A 67 18.35 1.39 2.15
N TYR A 68 17.54 2.31 1.66
CA TYR A 68 17.22 2.37 0.23
C TYR A 68 17.99 3.46 -0.49
N ASP A 69 18.39 3.16 -1.73
CA ASP A 69 19.18 4.05 -2.57
C ASP A 69 18.32 4.87 -3.52
N VAL A 70 17.25 4.26 -4.02
CA VAL A 70 16.28 4.81 -4.97
C VAL A 70 14.91 4.21 -4.65
N ILE A 71 13.85 5.02 -4.63
CA ILE A 71 12.48 4.52 -4.39
C ILE A 71 11.54 5.07 -5.46
N ALA A 72 10.49 4.34 -5.79
CA ALA A 72 9.35 4.83 -6.54
C ALA A 72 8.19 5.14 -5.59
N PRO A 73 7.33 6.12 -5.90
CA PRO A 73 6.11 6.35 -5.14
C PRO A 73 5.03 5.34 -5.53
N GLY A 74 4.31 4.80 -4.55
CA GLY A 74 3.03 4.12 -4.77
C GLY A 74 1.85 5.03 -4.44
N ASN A 75 0.63 4.51 -4.58
CA ASN A 75 -0.57 5.27 -4.26
C ASN A 75 -0.80 5.41 -2.75
N HIS A 76 -0.33 4.46 -1.96
CA HIS A 76 -0.38 4.53 -0.50
C HIS A 76 0.74 5.40 0.07
N GLY A 77 0.38 6.29 0.99
CA GLY A 77 1.31 7.25 1.60
C GLY A 77 1.87 8.27 0.62
N TRP A 78 1.16 8.61 -0.46
CA TRP A 78 1.59 9.55 -1.50
C TRP A 78 2.26 10.83 -0.95
N ALA A 79 1.66 11.42 0.10
CA ALA A 79 2.18 12.63 0.74
C ALA A 79 3.59 12.45 1.36
N HIS A 80 3.96 11.26 1.85
CA HIS A 80 5.27 10.99 2.45
C HIS A 80 6.40 11.13 1.43
N TYR A 81 6.16 10.83 0.16
CA TYR A 81 7.18 10.94 -0.88
C TYR A 81 7.59 12.39 -1.18
N PHE A 82 6.81 13.39 -0.71
CA PHE A 82 7.16 14.82 -0.79
C PHE A 82 7.95 15.31 0.44
N GLU A 83 8.13 14.50 1.48
CA GLU A 83 9.03 14.85 2.58
C GLU A 83 10.45 15.07 2.04
N PRO A 84 11.15 16.17 2.39
CA PRO A 84 12.36 16.58 1.69
C PRO A 84 13.44 15.49 1.55
N ALA A 85 13.65 14.69 2.60
CA ALA A 85 14.67 13.65 2.60
C ALA A 85 14.29 12.41 1.76
N LEU A 86 12.99 12.09 1.69
CA LEU A 86 12.46 11.01 0.85
C LEU A 86 12.36 11.46 -0.60
N HIS A 87 11.86 12.67 -0.85
CA HIS A 87 11.73 13.27 -2.18
C HIS A 87 13.04 13.22 -2.98
N GLN A 88 14.18 13.45 -2.30
CA GLN A 88 15.51 13.35 -2.91
C GLN A 88 15.91 11.93 -3.35
N ARG A 89 15.32 10.89 -2.77
CA ARG A 89 15.52 9.48 -3.14
C ARG A 89 14.44 8.98 -4.11
N THR A 90 13.29 9.63 -4.14
CA THR A 90 12.16 9.26 -4.98
C THR A 90 12.41 9.59 -6.45
N ILE A 91 12.13 8.63 -7.32
CA ILE A 91 12.08 8.83 -8.76
C ILE A 91 10.70 8.48 -9.32
N CYS A 92 10.18 9.33 -10.19
CA CYS A 92 8.95 9.07 -10.94
C CYS A 92 8.94 9.93 -12.20
N ALA A 93 8.83 9.28 -13.35
CA ALA A 93 8.98 9.91 -14.66
C ALA A 93 7.68 10.56 -15.16
N ASN A 94 6.53 10.08 -14.67
CA ASN A 94 5.23 10.38 -15.24
C ASN A 94 4.29 11.15 -14.30
N ALA A 95 4.65 11.42 -13.04
CA ALA A 95 3.88 12.30 -12.17
C ALA A 95 4.28 13.78 -12.37
N VAL A 96 3.32 14.62 -12.73
CA VAL A 96 3.54 16.04 -13.07
C VAL A 96 2.52 16.96 -12.39
N ASP A 97 2.91 18.21 -12.21
CA ASP A 97 1.96 19.29 -11.91
C ASP A 97 0.99 19.45 -13.08
N ASP A 98 -0.30 19.50 -12.79
CA ASP A 98 -1.36 19.49 -13.80
C ASP A 98 -1.33 20.76 -14.67
N SER A 99 -1.04 21.91 -14.05
CA SER A 99 -1.08 23.21 -14.70
C SER A 99 0.16 23.52 -15.55
N THR A 100 1.33 23.11 -15.08
CA THR A 100 2.62 23.46 -15.69
C THR A 100 3.26 22.31 -16.44
N GLY A 101 2.87 21.06 -16.14
CA GLY A 101 3.54 19.86 -16.64
C GLY A 101 4.94 19.63 -16.07
N ILE A 102 5.35 20.41 -15.04
CA ILE A 102 6.65 20.24 -14.39
C ILE A 102 6.66 18.90 -13.64
N PRO A 103 7.73 18.08 -13.78
CA PRO A 103 7.84 16.83 -13.03
C PRO A 103 7.81 17.05 -11.52
N LEU A 104 7.01 16.26 -10.81
CA LEU A 104 6.91 16.33 -9.35
C LEU A 104 8.12 15.69 -8.65
N PHE A 105 8.76 14.73 -9.32
CA PHE A 105 9.92 14.00 -8.82
C PHE A 105 11.05 14.03 -9.84
N ARG A 106 12.24 13.62 -9.39
CA ARG A 106 13.33 13.33 -10.32
C ARG A 106 12.87 12.20 -11.27
N ARG A 107 13.03 12.38 -12.57
CA ARG A 107 12.54 11.40 -13.56
C ARG A 107 13.48 10.20 -13.75
N LEU A 108 14.78 10.39 -13.51
CA LEU A 108 15.83 9.41 -13.81
C LEU A 108 17.01 9.57 -12.85
N ARG A 109 17.67 8.47 -12.54
CA ARG A 109 19.01 8.45 -11.94
C ARG A 109 19.91 7.50 -12.70
N ILE A 110 21.08 7.98 -13.11
CA ILE A 110 22.12 7.13 -13.71
C ILE A 110 23.03 6.62 -12.59
N VAL A 111 23.24 5.30 -12.53
CA VAL A 111 24.09 4.62 -11.56
C VAL A 111 24.91 3.54 -12.26
N GLU A 112 26.13 3.28 -11.80
CA GLU A 112 26.93 2.17 -12.32
C GLU A 112 26.48 0.85 -11.66
N VAL A 113 26.10 -0.15 -12.47
CA VAL A 113 25.75 -1.50 -12.01
C VAL A 113 26.52 -2.51 -12.84
N ALA A 114 27.28 -3.39 -12.18
CA ALA A 114 28.16 -4.37 -12.80
C ALA A 114 29.11 -3.74 -13.85
N GLY A 115 29.61 -2.52 -13.58
CA GLY A 115 30.49 -1.77 -14.49
C GLY A 115 29.80 -1.10 -15.68
N ARG A 116 28.46 -1.04 -15.69
CA ARG A 116 27.67 -0.45 -16.79
C ARG A 116 26.87 0.76 -16.30
N PRO A 117 26.93 1.92 -16.98
CA PRO A 117 26.03 3.03 -16.70
C PRO A 117 24.58 2.61 -16.94
N THR A 118 23.78 2.61 -15.88
CA THR A 118 22.40 2.11 -15.86
C THR A 118 21.45 3.24 -15.50
N ALA A 119 20.49 3.50 -16.38
CA ALA A 119 19.35 4.36 -16.14
C ALA A 119 18.35 3.68 -15.21
N VAL A 120 18.12 4.23 -14.03
CA VAL A 120 17.04 3.81 -13.12
C VAL A 120 15.96 4.88 -13.16
N THR A 121 14.76 4.51 -13.61
CA THR A 121 13.58 5.36 -13.69
C THR A 121 12.41 4.70 -12.95
N GLY A 122 11.33 5.44 -12.71
CA GLY A 122 10.13 4.90 -12.07
C GLY A 122 8.85 5.44 -12.70
N VAL A 123 7.76 4.70 -12.61
CA VAL A 123 6.42 5.14 -13.07
C VAL A 123 5.35 4.69 -12.08
N ILE A 124 4.27 5.46 -12.01
CA ILE A 124 3.02 5.04 -11.35
C ILE A 124 1.94 4.82 -12.40
N GLY A 125 1.22 3.70 -12.32
CA GLY A 125 0.12 3.41 -13.23
C GLY A 125 -1.02 4.43 -13.10
N LEU A 126 -1.80 4.63 -14.17
CA LEU A 126 -2.91 5.60 -14.13
C LEU A 126 -3.97 5.23 -13.10
N GLN A 127 -4.33 3.94 -13.02
CA GLN A 127 -5.28 3.44 -12.03
C GLN A 127 -4.76 3.61 -10.59
N ALA A 128 -3.50 3.25 -10.34
CA ALA A 128 -2.87 3.46 -9.05
C ALA A 128 -2.89 4.96 -8.68
N PHE A 129 -2.47 5.85 -9.59
CA PHE A 129 -2.51 7.29 -9.36
C PHE A 129 -3.93 7.81 -9.06
N ASP A 130 -4.95 7.32 -9.77
CA ASP A 130 -6.33 7.74 -9.55
C ASP A 130 -6.91 7.27 -8.22
N SER A 131 -6.37 6.20 -7.64
CA SER A 131 -6.72 5.70 -6.30
C SER A 131 -6.16 6.55 -5.15
N ILE A 132 -5.19 7.44 -5.43
CA ILE A 132 -4.67 8.38 -4.41
C ILE A 132 -5.81 9.31 -3.97
N PRO A 133 -5.98 9.54 -2.65
CA PRO A 133 -7.01 10.44 -2.15
C PRO A 133 -6.97 11.81 -2.84
N VAL A 134 -8.13 12.28 -3.31
CA VAL A 134 -8.25 13.49 -4.14
C VAL A 134 -7.53 14.70 -3.53
N VAL A 135 -7.62 14.84 -2.20
CA VAL A 135 -6.94 15.92 -1.46
C VAL A 135 -5.42 15.84 -1.55
N GLN A 136 -4.85 14.63 -1.57
CA GLN A 136 -3.40 14.42 -1.63
C GLN A 136 -2.82 14.62 -3.04
N ARG A 137 -3.61 14.39 -4.09
CA ARG A 137 -3.20 14.56 -5.51
C ARG A 137 -3.77 15.81 -6.18
N ALA A 138 -4.35 16.73 -5.41
CA ALA A 138 -4.94 17.95 -5.96
C ALA A 138 -3.88 18.77 -6.75
N GLY A 139 -4.21 19.16 -7.98
CA GLY A 139 -3.30 19.88 -8.88
C GLY A 139 -2.20 19.02 -9.50
N GLN A 140 -2.28 17.70 -9.39
CA GLN A 140 -1.31 16.74 -9.91
C GLN A 140 -1.98 15.79 -10.89
N ARG A 141 -1.24 15.28 -11.86
CA ARG A 141 -1.69 14.19 -12.74
C ARG A 141 -0.58 13.22 -13.11
N ALA A 142 -0.96 12.01 -13.47
CA ALA A 142 -0.08 11.07 -14.14
C ALA A 142 -0.16 11.22 -15.66
N VAL A 143 0.99 11.32 -16.33
CA VAL A 143 1.15 11.13 -17.78
C VAL A 143 1.12 9.63 -18.05
N GLU A 144 0.65 9.25 -19.23
CA GLU A 144 0.71 7.86 -19.69
C GLU A 144 2.16 7.31 -19.61
N PRO A 145 2.39 6.16 -18.93
CA PRO A 145 3.73 5.65 -18.67
C PRO A 145 4.60 5.42 -19.92
N VAL A 146 4.06 4.82 -20.99
CA VAL A 146 4.82 4.54 -22.22
C VAL A 146 5.34 5.83 -22.84
N LYS A 147 4.52 6.89 -22.88
CA LYS A 147 4.93 8.20 -23.36
C LYS A 147 6.09 8.76 -22.53
N ALA A 148 5.97 8.77 -21.20
CA ALA A 148 7.00 9.31 -20.32
C ALA A 148 8.34 8.54 -20.44
N LEU A 149 8.26 7.21 -20.57
CA LEU A 149 9.43 6.35 -20.74
C LEU A 149 10.14 6.58 -22.07
N ARG A 150 9.39 6.72 -23.18
CA ARG A 150 9.96 7.02 -24.50
C ARG A 150 10.65 8.39 -24.54
N GLU A 151 10.10 9.40 -23.88
CA GLU A 151 10.74 10.71 -23.76
C GLU A 151 12.11 10.62 -23.06
N LEU A 152 12.19 9.87 -21.96
CA LEU A 152 13.46 9.65 -21.26
C LEU A 152 14.45 8.87 -22.12
N MET A 153 13.99 7.84 -22.81
CA MET A 153 14.83 7.06 -23.72
C MET A 153 15.45 7.95 -24.80
N LEU A 154 14.63 8.76 -25.48
CA LEU A 154 15.13 9.68 -26.50
C LEU A 154 16.16 10.66 -25.94
N ALA A 155 15.96 11.15 -24.72
CA ALA A 155 16.87 12.10 -24.08
C ALA A 155 18.19 11.47 -23.63
N HIS A 156 18.20 10.21 -23.13
CA HIS A 156 19.35 9.68 -22.39
C HIS A 156 19.93 8.36 -22.94
N HIS A 157 19.39 7.77 -24.01
CA HIS A 157 19.88 6.49 -24.55
C HIS A 157 21.37 6.48 -24.92
N HIS A 158 21.98 7.64 -25.16
CA HIS A 158 23.40 7.78 -25.50
C HIS A 158 24.31 7.88 -24.26
N GLU A 159 23.73 7.98 -23.06
CA GLU A 159 24.44 8.13 -21.78
C GLU A 159 24.50 6.83 -20.98
N VAL A 160 23.69 5.83 -21.35
CA VAL A 160 23.49 4.60 -20.58
C VAL A 160 23.52 3.36 -21.46
N ASP A 161 23.99 2.27 -20.87
CA ASP A 161 24.07 0.96 -21.50
C ASP A 161 22.94 0.01 -21.06
N SER A 162 22.17 0.43 -20.05
CA SER A 162 21.08 -0.37 -19.50
C SER A 162 19.95 0.47 -18.93
N TRP A 163 18.72 -0.06 -18.94
CA TRP A 163 17.52 0.60 -18.43
C TRP A 163 16.76 -0.29 -17.43
N VAL A 164 16.53 0.25 -16.24
CA VAL A 164 15.80 -0.39 -15.15
C VAL A 164 14.61 0.48 -14.77
N LEU A 165 13.43 -0.13 -14.76
CA LEU A 165 12.18 0.51 -14.36
C LEU A 165 11.74 0.02 -12.97
N LEU A 166 11.45 0.96 -12.07
CA LEU A 166 10.69 0.72 -10.84
C LEU A 166 9.23 1.09 -11.12
N SER A 167 8.37 0.10 -11.38
CA SER A 167 6.99 0.35 -11.77
C SER A 167 6.04 0.09 -10.61
N HIS A 168 5.11 1.02 -10.43
CA HIS A 168 3.94 0.87 -9.56
C HIS A 168 2.66 0.89 -10.42
N SER A 169 2.62 0.03 -11.44
CA SER A 169 1.50 -0.05 -12.39
C SER A 169 0.66 -1.33 -12.27
N GLY A 170 1.23 -2.40 -11.69
CA GLY A 170 0.65 -3.74 -11.70
C GLY A 170 1.45 -4.67 -12.62
N PHE A 171 1.57 -5.94 -12.23
CA PHE A 171 2.43 -6.89 -12.95
C PHE A 171 1.98 -7.13 -14.39
N GLU A 172 0.67 -7.23 -14.64
CA GLU A 172 0.13 -7.48 -15.98
C GLU A 172 0.31 -6.24 -16.88
N GLU A 173 0.09 -5.05 -16.33
CA GLU A 173 0.37 -3.77 -16.99
C GLU A 173 1.86 -3.67 -17.34
N ASP A 174 2.75 -4.15 -16.46
CA ASP A 174 4.19 -4.15 -16.66
C ASP A 174 4.64 -5.13 -17.76
N LEU A 175 3.91 -6.22 -18.00
CA LEU A 175 4.13 -7.05 -19.20
C LEU A 175 3.83 -6.27 -20.48
N GLY A 176 2.76 -5.46 -20.47
CA GLY A 176 2.43 -4.54 -21.56
C GLY A 176 3.47 -3.43 -21.75
N LEU A 177 3.98 -2.86 -20.65
CA LEU A 177 5.08 -1.89 -20.70
C LEU A 177 6.35 -2.50 -21.30
N ALA A 178 6.67 -3.74 -20.94
CA ALA A 178 7.83 -4.44 -21.47
C ALA A 178 7.75 -4.64 -23.00
N ASP A 179 6.56 -4.92 -23.53
CA ASP A 179 6.32 -5.04 -24.98
C ASP A 179 6.38 -3.67 -25.68
N ALA A 180 5.76 -2.63 -25.09
CA ALA A 180 5.68 -1.29 -25.67
C ALA A 180 7.00 -0.50 -25.60
N CYS A 181 7.87 -0.85 -24.65
CA CYS A 181 9.17 -0.24 -24.36
C CYS A 181 10.29 -1.30 -24.35
N PRO A 182 10.63 -1.93 -25.49
CA PRO A 182 11.59 -3.04 -25.57
C PRO A 182 13.04 -2.63 -25.27
N PHE A 183 13.29 -1.34 -25.01
CA PHE A 183 14.59 -0.84 -24.57
C PHE A 183 14.85 -1.03 -23.07
N LEU A 184 13.80 -1.33 -22.29
CA LEU A 184 13.94 -1.66 -20.87
C LEU A 184 14.61 -3.03 -20.75
N ASP A 185 15.62 -3.14 -19.89
CA ASP A 185 16.25 -4.43 -19.61
C ASP A 185 15.56 -5.17 -18.46
N VAL A 186 15.19 -4.42 -17.41
CA VAL A 186 14.56 -4.95 -16.21
C VAL A 186 13.41 -4.04 -15.79
N ILE A 187 12.27 -4.65 -15.46
CA ILE A 187 11.16 -4.00 -14.77
C ILE A 187 10.99 -4.69 -13.42
N PHE A 188 11.13 -3.92 -12.34
CA PHE A 188 10.67 -4.33 -11.03
C PHE A 188 9.25 -3.83 -10.84
N ALA A 189 8.32 -4.77 -10.78
CA ALA A 189 6.89 -4.55 -10.75
C ALA A 189 6.38 -4.51 -9.30
N GLY A 190 5.49 -3.57 -9.04
CA GLY A 190 4.70 -3.43 -7.82
C GLY A 190 3.21 -3.33 -8.09
N HIS A 191 2.48 -2.79 -7.11
CA HIS A 191 1.03 -2.64 -7.07
C HIS A 191 0.28 -3.98 -6.93
N CYS A 192 -0.56 -4.03 -5.90
CA CYS A 192 -1.17 -5.24 -5.32
C CYS A 192 -2.44 -5.70 -6.05
N HIS A 193 -2.31 -6.17 -7.30
CA HIS A 193 -3.43 -6.71 -8.09
C HIS A 193 -3.07 -7.96 -8.92
N SER A 194 -1.92 -8.60 -8.67
CA SER A 194 -1.49 -9.76 -9.45
C SER A 194 -1.13 -10.95 -8.55
N ASP A 195 -1.85 -12.06 -8.69
CA ASP A 195 -1.48 -13.35 -8.07
C ASP A 195 -0.14 -13.87 -8.60
N HIS A 196 0.33 -13.32 -9.72
CA HIS A 196 1.60 -13.63 -10.33
C HIS A 196 2.76 -12.90 -9.65
N THR A 197 3.65 -13.70 -9.07
CA THR A 197 5.01 -13.28 -8.75
C THR A 197 5.94 -13.79 -9.84
N GLY A 198 6.53 -12.89 -10.63
CA GLY A 198 7.55 -13.21 -11.64
C GLY A 198 8.82 -13.84 -11.05
N PRO A 199 9.80 -14.26 -11.86
CA PRO A 199 10.20 -13.67 -13.14
C PRO A 199 9.31 -14.03 -14.33
N ALA A 200 9.08 -13.04 -15.19
CA ALA A 200 8.57 -13.21 -16.56
C ALA A 200 9.52 -12.54 -17.56
N ARG A 201 9.47 -12.95 -18.82
CA ARG A 201 10.30 -12.36 -19.88
C ARG A 201 9.45 -12.02 -21.09
N ILE A 202 9.48 -10.76 -21.49
CA ILE A 202 8.80 -10.24 -22.69
C ILE A 202 9.89 -9.73 -23.62
N GLY A 203 10.12 -10.42 -24.74
CA GLY A 203 11.28 -10.16 -25.59
C GLY A 203 12.60 -10.30 -24.82
N SER A 204 13.40 -9.23 -24.79
CA SER A 204 14.65 -9.15 -24.01
C SER A 204 14.43 -8.68 -22.57
N THR A 205 13.29 -8.04 -22.27
CA THR A 205 12.99 -7.41 -20.97
C THR A 205 12.65 -8.46 -19.92
N LEU A 206 13.29 -8.35 -18.75
CA LEU A 206 13.00 -9.17 -17.56
C LEU A 206 12.04 -8.43 -16.64
N VAL A 207 10.87 -9.01 -16.35
CA VAL A 207 9.88 -8.45 -15.41
C VAL A 207 9.89 -9.26 -14.12
N LEU A 208 10.09 -8.60 -12.98
CA LEU A 208 10.24 -9.21 -11.66
C LEU A 208 9.27 -8.56 -10.67
N LYS A 209 8.50 -9.37 -9.96
CA LYS A 209 7.69 -8.88 -8.82
C LYS A 209 8.10 -9.62 -7.57
N GLY A 210 8.59 -8.88 -6.57
CA GLY A 210 8.91 -9.41 -5.25
C GLY A 210 7.66 -9.89 -4.52
N ARG A 211 7.85 -10.55 -3.38
CA ARG A 211 6.73 -10.88 -2.49
C ARG A 211 6.35 -9.62 -1.68
N GLU A 212 5.06 -9.34 -1.62
CA GLU A 212 4.49 -8.17 -0.95
C GLU A 212 4.55 -8.30 0.58
N LEU A 213 4.07 -7.27 1.29
CA LEU A 213 3.89 -7.25 2.74
C LEU A 213 5.19 -7.53 3.52
N GLY A 214 6.32 -7.05 3.00
CA GLY A 214 7.62 -7.22 3.66
C GLY A 214 8.11 -8.66 3.75
N VAL A 215 7.47 -9.60 3.03
CA VAL A 215 7.79 -11.04 3.13
C VAL A 215 8.98 -11.43 2.26
N GLY A 216 9.23 -10.73 1.16
CA GLY A 216 10.34 -11.06 0.28
C GLY A 216 10.75 -9.95 -0.67
N TYR A 217 11.54 -10.33 -1.66
CA TYR A 217 12.21 -9.40 -2.56
C TYR A 217 12.47 -10.04 -3.93
N ALA A 218 12.76 -9.19 -4.91
CA ALA A 218 13.28 -9.60 -6.21
C ALA A 218 14.74 -9.17 -6.35
N VAL A 219 15.55 -9.99 -7.01
CA VAL A 219 16.94 -9.64 -7.35
C VAL A 219 17.13 -9.77 -8.85
N ALA A 220 17.76 -8.76 -9.45
CA ALA A 220 18.32 -8.84 -10.80
C ALA A 220 19.85 -8.74 -10.73
N THR A 221 20.52 -9.67 -11.41
CA THR A 221 21.97 -9.69 -11.56
C THR A 221 22.31 -9.71 -13.04
N TYR A 222 23.33 -8.95 -13.43
CA TYR A 222 23.83 -8.97 -14.79
C TYR A 222 24.80 -10.14 -14.97
N THR A 223 24.47 -11.07 -15.88
CA THR A 223 25.40 -12.06 -16.42
C THR A 223 26.03 -11.50 -17.70
N PRO A 224 27.17 -12.03 -18.20
CA PRO A 224 27.89 -11.45 -19.34
C PRO A 224 27.00 -11.07 -20.53
N ASP A 225 25.94 -11.85 -20.80
CA ASP A 225 25.09 -11.69 -21.98
C ASP A 225 23.70 -11.11 -21.68
N ARG A 226 23.23 -11.10 -20.41
CA ARG A 226 21.86 -10.65 -20.07
C ARG A 226 21.62 -10.46 -18.58
N TRP A 227 20.56 -9.74 -18.26
CA TRP A 227 19.96 -9.75 -16.92
C TRP A 227 19.24 -11.07 -16.63
N VAL A 228 19.51 -11.62 -15.45
CA VAL A 228 18.79 -12.74 -14.86
C VAL A 228 18.22 -12.31 -13.52
N GLY A 229 17.09 -12.87 -13.12
CA GLY A 229 16.51 -12.52 -11.83
C GLY A 229 15.73 -13.65 -11.21
N ARG A 230 15.51 -13.48 -9.91
CA ARG A 230 14.78 -14.42 -9.05
C ARG A 230 14.03 -13.65 -7.97
N THR A 231 13.06 -14.30 -7.37
CA THR A 231 12.39 -13.85 -6.15
C THR A 231 12.76 -14.75 -4.98
N ALA A 232 12.82 -14.21 -3.77
CA ALA A 232 13.08 -14.98 -2.56
C ALA A 232 12.29 -14.39 -1.38
N LEU A 233 12.08 -15.20 -0.35
CA LEU A 233 11.53 -14.77 0.92
C LEU A 233 12.68 -14.32 1.85
N PHE A 234 12.42 -13.34 2.72
CA PHE A 234 13.38 -13.00 3.78
C PHE A 234 13.55 -14.16 4.78
N SER A 235 12.49 -14.94 5.02
CA SER A 235 12.51 -16.12 5.89
C SER A 235 13.46 -17.22 5.42
N ASP A 236 13.60 -17.40 4.11
CA ASP A 236 14.49 -18.42 3.53
C ASP A 236 15.98 -18.10 3.74
N THR A 237 16.27 -16.89 4.21
CA THR A 237 17.63 -16.42 4.52
C THR A 237 17.90 -16.35 6.03
N ALA A 238 16.99 -16.83 6.88
CA ALA A 238 17.07 -16.73 8.34
C ALA A 238 18.24 -17.50 9.00
N ASP A 239 18.88 -18.44 8.27
CA ASP A 239 20.07 -19.16 8.75
C ASP A 239 21.36 -18.30 8.72
N THR A 240 21.32 -17.10 8.14
CA THR A 240 22.38 -16.11 8.33
C THR A 240 22.00 -15.19 9.48
N THR A 241 22.50 -15.49 10.70
CA THR A 241 22.53 -14.53 11.80
C THR A 241 23.00 -13.18 11.26
N PRO A 242 22.20 -12.10 11.35
CA PRO A 242 22.57 -10.82 10.76
C PRO A 242 23.94 -10.38 11.26
N SER A 243 24.79 -9.94 10.34
CA SER A 243 25.92 -9.07 10.66
C SER A 243 25.44 -7.96 11.62
N VAL A 244 26.29 -7.55 12.58
CA VAL A 244 25.95 -6.55 13.59
C VAL A 244 25.29 -5.34 12.93
N LEU A 245 23.99 -5.14 13.17
CA LEU A 245 23.25 -4.01 12.63
C LEU A 245 23.91 -2.70 13.10
N PRO A 246 24.04 -1.70 12.23
CA PRO A 246 24.54 -0.41 12.63
C PRO A 246 23.56 0.26 13.60
N PRO A 247 24.03 1.20 14.44
CA PRO A 247 23.21 1.77 15.53
C PRO A 247 21.87 2.35 15.07
N GLU A 248 21.80 2.96 13.90
CA GLU A 248 20.56 3.49 13.33
C GLU A 248 19.52 2.39 13.06
N LEU A 249 19.95 1.22 12.56
CA LEU A 249 19.06 0.09 12.31
C LEU A 249 18.70 -0.67 13.59
N VAL A 250 19.56 -0.63 14.60
CA VAL A 250 19.24 -1.11 15.95
C VAL A 250 18.07 -0.30 16.52
N SER A 251 18.09 1.04 16.40
CA SER A 251 16.99 1.89 16.87
C SER A 251 15.68 1.62 16.12
N VAL A 252 15.74 1.40 14.81
CA VAL A 252 14.57 1.03 14.00
C VAL A 252 14.01 -0.32 14.44
N ARG A 253 14.86 -1.34 14.61
CA ARG A 253 14.47 -2.67 15.10
C ARG A 253 13.79 -2.60 16.47
N ASP A 254 14.35 -1.82 17.40
CA ASP A 254 13.80 -1.72 18.75
C ASP A 254 12.43 -1.01 18.75
N ARG A 255 12.20 -0.07 17.83
CA ARG A 255 10.89 0.55 17.61
C ARG A 255 9.88 -0.40 16.97
N ILE A 256 10.31 -1.24 16.02
CA ILE A 256 9.47 -2.33 15.48
C ILE A 256 9.02 -3.23 16.64
N ALA A 257 9.95 -3.71 17.47
CA ALA A 257 9.63 -4.58 18.60
C ALA A 257 8.69 -3.91 19.63
N ALA A 258 8.81 -2.60 19.84
CA ALA A 258 7.89 -1.85 20.70
C ALA A 258 6.49 -1.72 20.10
N PHE A 259 6.36 -1.67 18.77
CA PHE A 259 5.07 -1.72 18.09
C PHE A 259 4.50 -3.13 18.07
N ASP A 260 5.33 -4.18 17.87
CA ASP A 260 4.90 -5.57 17.99
C ASP A 260 4.22 -5.83 19.34
N ALA A 261 4.82 -5.35 20.43
CA ALA A 261 4.26 -5.48 21.77
C ALA A 261 2.89 -4.77 21.93
N GLN A 262 2.71 -3.60 21.30
CA GLN A 262 1.43 -2.88 21.32
C GLN A 262 0.38 -3.57 20.44
N LEU A 263 0.77 -4.08 19.27
CA LEU A 263 -0.12 -4.79 18.37
C LEU A 263 -0.55 -6.14 18.96
N ALA A 264 0.30 -6.78 19.77
CA ALA A 264 -0.02 -8.02 20.47
C ALA A 264 -0.92 -7.83 21.72
N GLU A 265 -1.28 -6.59 22.09
CA GLU A 265 -2.13 -6.32 23.25
C GLU A 265 -3.50 -7.00 23.10
N PRO A 266 -3.94 -7.83 24.07
CA PRO A 266 -5.22 -8.53 23.99
C PRO A 266 -6.39 -7.59 24.27
N LEU A 267 -7.39 -7.60 23.40
CA LEU A 267 -8.62 -6.80 23.49
C LEU A 267 -9.85 -7.59 23.96
N GLY A 268 -9.78 -8.91 23.95
CA GLY A 268 -10.86 -9.79 24.42
C GLY A 268 -10.88 -11.14 23.71
N ARG A 269 -11.66 -12.09 24.23
CA ARG A 269 -11.83 -13.40 23.61
C ARG A 269 -12.74 -13.29 22.38
N ILE A 270 -12.31 -13.85 21.26
CA ILE A 270 -13.10 -13.85 20.03
C ILE A 270 -14.31 -14.78 20.18
N ALA A 271 -15.48 -14.31 19.74
CA ALA A 271 -16.73 -15.05 19.70
C ALA A 271 -16.57 -16.33 18.86
N GLU A 272 -17.24 -17.41 19.26
CA GLU A 272 -17.06 -18.74 18.66
C GLU A 272 -17.25 -18.73 17.13
N GLN A 273 -18.19 -17.94 16.61
CA GLN A 273 -18.47 -17.82 15.18
C GLN A 273 -17.36 -17.17 14.35
N TYR A 274 -16.37 -16.53 14.96
CA TYR A 274 -15.26 -15.86 14.27
C TYR A 274 -13.89 -16.49 14.58
N ARG A 275 -13.85 -17.46 15.49
CA ARG A 275 -12.60 -17.96 16.08
C ARG A 275 -11.88 -18.93 15.14
N ASN A 276 -10.55 -18.84 15.09
CA ASN A 276 -9.66 -19.81 14.42
C ASN A 276 -9.96 -20.00 12.92
N GLN A 277 -10.38 -18.94 12.24
CA GLN A 277 -10.71 -18.99 10.82
C GLN A 277 -10.44 -17.65 10.13
N GLN A 278 -10.44 -17.69 8.80
CA GLN A 278 -10.45 -16.47 8.00
C GLN A 278 -11.79 -15.74 8.21
N LEU A 279 -11.70 -14.47 8.55
CA LEU A 279 -12.86 -13.62 8.78
C LEU A 279 -13.66 -13.41 7.49
N ASP A 280 -14.92 -13.84 7.49
CA ASP A 280 -15.86 -13.44 6.45
C ASP A 280 -16.20 -11.95 6.64
N ARG A 281 -15.65 -11.13 5.75
CA ARG A 281 -15.84 -9.69 5.75
C ARG A 281 -17.31 -9.31 5.65
N ARG A 282 -18.07 -9.89 4.71
CA ARG A 282 -19.46 -9.48 4.49
C ARG A 282 -20.34 -9.88 5.66
N ALA A 283 -20.09 -11.06 6.25
CA ALA A 283 -20.78 -11.49 7.45
C ALA A 283 -20.53 -10.54 8.64
N LEU A 284 -19.27 -10.13 8.88
CA LEU A 284 -18.95 -9.17 9.94
C LEU A 284 -19.65 -7.83 9.73
N VAL A 285 -19.63 -7.30 8.51
CA VAL A 285 -20.25 -6.00 8.22
C VAL A 285 -21.76 -6.07 8.41
N GLN A 286 -22.40 -7.18 8.06
CA GLN A 286 -23.83 -7.41 8.31
C GLN A 286 -24.15 -7.46 9.81
N ASP A 287 -23.43 -8.29 10.57
CA ASP A 287 -23.59 -8.38 12.04
C ASP A 287 -23.42 -7.02 12.71
N LEU A 288 -22.42 -6.26 12.27
CA LEU A 288 -22.15 -4.92 12.77
C LEU A 288 -23.28 -3.94 12.43
N ALA A 289 -23.77 -3.93 11.19
CA ALA A 289 -24.85 -3.05 10.76
C ALA A 289 -26.13 -3.30 11.58
N ASP A 290 -26.47 -4.57 11.81
CA ASP A 290 -27.64 -4.97 12.60
C ASP A 290 -27.50 -4.59 14.08
N ARG A 291 -26.30 -4.77 14.66
CA ARG A 291 -25.99 -4.36 16.03
C ARG A 291 -26.02 -2.84 16.21
N LEU A 292 -25.45 -2.09 15.27
CA LEU A 292 -25.47 -0.63 15.30
C LEU A 292 -26.90 -0.09 15.19
N ARG A 293 -27.70 -0.65 14.27
CA ARG A 293 -29.10 -0.25 14.09
C ARG A 293 -29.90 -0.48 15.36
N SER A 294 -29.87 -1.70 15.89
CA SER A 294 -30.64 -2.10 17.07
C SER A 294 -30.14 -1.43 18.36
N GLY A 295 -28.82 -1.39 18.57
CA GLY A 295 -28.19 -0.87 19.78
C GLY A 295 -28.23 0.65 19.89
N LEU A 296 -28.14 1.38 18.77
CA LEU A 296 -28.20 2.86 18.76
C LEU A 296 -29.57 3.41 18.40
N GLY A 297 -30.57 2.54 18.17
CA GLY A 297 -31.94 2.90 17.84
C GLY A 297 -32.04 3.73 16.55
N ARG A 298 -31.28 3.35 15.52
CA ARG A 298 -31.21 4.08 14.24
C ARG A 298 -32.20 3.50 13.24
N ASP A 299 -32.72 4.37 12.37
CA ASP A 299 -33.67 3.95 11.32
C ASP A 299 -32.98 3.13 10.22
N ALA A 300 -31.76 3.53 9.87
CA ALA A 300 -30.95 2.89 8.84
C ALA A 300 -29.45 2.97 9.13
N VAL A 301 -28.73 1.92 8.74
CA VAL A 301 -27.27 1.85 8.73
C VAL A 301 -26.82 1.48 7.31
N VAL A 302 -25.82 2.17 6.79
CA VAL A 302 -25.17 1.85 5.51
C VAL A 302 -23.66 1.82 5.75
N LEU A 303 -23.03 0.70 5.41
CA LEU A 303 -21.58 0.53 5.51
C LEU A 303 -21.05 -0.01 4.18
N ASN A 304 -19.92 0.50 3.72
CA ASN A 304 -19.20 -0.05 2.59
C ASN A 304 -18.29 -1.19 3.04
N GLU A 305 -18.38 -2.35 2.37
CA GLU A 305 -17.53 -3.50 2.68
C GLU A 305 -16.05 -3.19 2.52
N THR A 306 -15.71 -2.30 1.59
CA THR A 306 -14.33 -1.90 1.28
C THR A 306 -13.62 -1.18 2.43
N ALA A 307 -14.35 -0.69 3.43
CA ALA A 307 -13.76 -0.18 4.67
C ALA A 307 -13.16 -1.28 5.57
N PHE A 308 -13.47 -2.54 5.28
CA PHE A 308 -13.06 -3.70 6.08
C PHE A 308 -12.15 -4.61 5.26
N ARG A 309 -11.15 -5.18 5.91
CA ARG A 309 -10.25 -6.19 5.33
C ARG A 309 -10.51 -7.55 5.98
N THR A 310 -10.18 -8.60 5.23
CA THR A 310 -10.16 -9.97 5.76
C THR A 310 -8.83 -10.21 6.49
N THR A 311 -8.86 -10.99 7.57
CA THR A 311 -7.68 -11.50 8.25
C THR A 311 -7.98 -12.87 8.86
N ILE A 312 -6.96 -13.62 9.24
CA ILE A 312 -7.13 -14.87 9.99
C ILE A 312 -7.18 -14.50 11.47
N LEU A 313 -8.25 -14.90 12.15
CA LEU A 313 -8.46 -14.63 13.56
C LEU A 313 -8.13 -15.85 14.41
N GLY A 314 -7.45 -15.61 15.55
CA GLY A 314 -7.13 -16.63 16.54
C GLY A 314 -8.20 -16.78 17.62
N GLU A 315 -7.76 -17.06 18.86
CA GLU A 315 -8.66 -17.19 20.03
C GLU A 315 -8.94 -15.86 20.74
N VAL A 316 -7.97 -14.95 20.70
CA VAL A 316 -7.99 -13.65 21.37
C VAL A 316 -7.83 -12.58 20.31
N LEU A 317 -8.70 -11.58 20.32
CA LEU A 317 -8.61 -10.42 19.46
C LEU A 317 -7.49 -9.55 19.99
N THR A 318 -6.55 -9.18 19.14
CA THR A 318 -5.46 -8.25 19.49
C THR A 318 -5.69 -6.87 18.88
N THR A 319 -4.96 -5.86 19.36
CA THR A 319 -4.91 -4.54 18.73
C THR A 319 -4.48 -4.64 17.26
N GLY A 320 -3.54 -5.54 16.94
CA GLY A 320 -3.08 -5.82 15.59
C GLY A 320 -4.21 -6.35 14.70
N ASP A 321 -4.98 -7.33 15.18
CA ASP A 321 -6.13 -7.87 14.43
C ASP A 321 -7.16 -6.79 14.11
N LEU A 322 -7.48 -5.94 15.09
CA LEU A 322 -8.46 -4.87 14.90
C LEU A 322 -7.99 -3.85 13.84
N LEU A 323 -6.71 -3.46 13.89
CA LEU A 323 -6.13 -2.54 12.90
C LEU A 323 -5.90 -3.19 11.54
N ALA A 324 -5.77 -4.52 11.47
CA ALA A 324 -5.75 -5.25 10.21
C ALA A 324 -7.14 -5.24 9.55
N ILE A 325 -8.22 -5.43 10.33
CA ILE A 325 -9.60 -5.39 9.83
C ILE A 325 -10.00 -3.99 9.39
N GLU A 326 -9.71 -2.96 10.20
CA GLU A 326 -10.10 -1.57 9.95
C GLU A 326 -8.88 -0.64 10.08
N PRO A 327 -8.08 -0.49 9.01
CA PRO A 327 -6.85 0.30 9.07
C PRO A 327 -7.09 1.81 8.89
N PHE A 328 -8.31 2.25 8.63
CA PHE A 328 -8.58 3.65 8.28
C PHE A 328 -8.90 4.50 9.51
N ALA A 329 -9.31 3.88 10.63
CA ALA A 329 -9.83 4.52 11.83
C ALA A 329 -11.03 5.42 11.54
N ASN A 330 -11.96 4.90 10.74
CA ASN A 330 -13.22 5.58 10.46
C ASN A 330 -14.00 5.83 11.76
N SER A 331 -14.68 6.96 11.81
CA SER A 331 -15.66 7.28 12.85
C SER A 331 -17.07 6.99 12.38
N LEU A 332 -17.97 6.64 13.29
CA LEU A 332 -19.39 6.50 12.98
C LEU A 332 -20.09 7.86 13.08
N VAL A 333 -20.83 8.23 12.05
CA VAL A 333 -21.52 9.52 11.93
C VAL A 333 -22.95 9.33 11.42
N GLU A 334 -23.84 10.22 11.84
CA GLU A 334 -25.17 10.36 11.27
C GLU A 334 -25.08 11.32 10.08
N ALA A 335 -25.23 10.82 8.85
CA ALA A 335 -25.13 11.61 7.63
C ALA A 335 -26.52 11.96 7.10
N ASP A 336 -26.72 13.23 6.74
CA ASP A 336 -27.93 13.68 6.05
C ASP A 336 -27.93 13.15 4.61
N ILE A 337 -29.07 12.62 4.15
CA ILE A 337 -29.25 12.22 2.75
C ILE A 337 -29.71 13.44 1.96
N ALA A 338 -28.90 13.89 1.00
CA ALA A 338 -29.23 15.07 0.20
C ALA A 338 -30.55 14.87 -0.57
N PRO A 339 -31.43 15.88 -0.63
CA PRO A 339 -32.74 15.78 -1.29
C PRO A 339 -32.68 15.66 -2.83
N ALA A 340 -31.48 15.52 -3.41
CA ALA A 340 -31.28 15.29 -4.85
C ALA A 340 -31.65 13.86 -5.28
N HIS A 341 -31.88 12.94 -4.34
CA HIS A 341 -32.49 11.64 -4.58
C HIS A 341 -33.85 11.55 -3.87
N PRO A 342 -34.93 12.12 -4.43
CA PRO A 342 -36.21 12.08 -3.76
C PRO A 342 -36.81 10.68 -3.89
N HIS A 343 -36.81 9.94 -2.79
CA HIS A 343 -37.60 8.71 -2.54
C HIS A 343 -37.11 7.39 -3.14
N ASP A 344 -35.98 7.36 -3.85
CA ASP A 344 -35.44 6.14 -4.43
C ASP A 344 -34.15 5.70 -3.70
N THR A 345 -34.32 4.82 -2.71
CA THR A 345 -33.19 4.23 -1.97
C THR A 345 -32.34 3.31 -2.84
N GLU A 346 -32.90 2.73 -3.91
CA GLU A 346 -32.17 1.88 -4.85
C GLU A 346 -31.20 2.71 -5.70
N ALA A 347 -31.67 3.85 -6.22
CA ALA A 347 -30.81 4.79 -6.95
C ALA A 347 -29.67 5.36 -6.08
N LEU A 348 -29.95 5.66 -4.80
CA LEU A 348 -28.92 6.07 -3.85
C LEU A 348 -27.87 4.97 -3.66
N LEU A 349 -28.30 3.73 -3.41
CA LEU A 349 -27.39 2.61 -3.22
C LEU A 349 -26.57 2.32 -4.48
N ALA A 350 -27.17 2.40 -5.67
CA ALA A 350 -26.44 2.25 -6.93
C ALA A 350 -25.36 3.32 -7.08
N HIS A 351 -25.68 4.60 -6.80
CA HIS A 351 -24.71 5.69 -6.83
C HIS A 351 -23.56 5.49 -5.83
N LEU A 352 -23.88 5.06 -4.61
CA LEU A 352 -22.87 4.77 -3.60
C LEU A 352 -22.00 3.57 -4.02
N THR A 353 -22.62 2.48 -4.50
CA THR A 353 -21.89 1.27 -4.90
C THR A 353 -20.93 1.52 -6.06
N GLU A 354 -21.30 2.35 -7.03
CA GLU A 354 -20.40 2.75 -8.13
C GLU A 354 -19.13 3.44 -7.61
N ARG A 355 -19.22 4.17 -6.50
CA ARG A 355 -18.12 4.98 -5.98
C ARG A 355 -17.27 4.29 -4.93
N VAL A 356 -17.87 3.52 -4.04
CA VAL A 356 -17.18 2.91 -2.88
C VAL A 356 -17.21 1.39 -2.89
N GLY A 357 -17.83 0.78 -3.91
CA GLY A 357 -17.94 -0.67 -4.03
C GLY A 357 -19.11 -1.26 -3.22
N PRO A 358 -19.08 -2.57 -2.95
CA PRO A 358 -20.18 -3.28 -2.32
C PRO A 358 -20.61 -2.67 -0.98
N LEU A 359 -21.92 -2.60 -0.77
CA LEU A 359 -22.54 -2.05 0.44
C LEU A 359 -23.29 -3.14 1.21
N VAL A 360 -23.40 -2.89 2.50
CA VAL A 360 -24.28 -3.59 3.43
C VAL A 360 -25.23 -2.56 4.05
N THR A 361 -26.50 -2.92 4.15
CA THR A 361 -27.53 -2.06 4.71
C THR A 361 -28.30 -2.79 5.81
N SER A 362 -28.76 -2.04 6.81
CA SER A 362 -29.70 -2.55 7.80
C SER A 362 -30.76 -1.47 8.07
N PRO A 363 -32.06 -1.75 7.83
CA PRO A 363 -32.58 -2.97 7.24
C PRO A 363 -32.28 -3.04 5.73
N ASP A 364 -32.29 -4.24 5.16
CA ASP A 364 -32.21 -4.49 3.72
C ASP A 364 -33.55 -5.05 3.22
N PRO A 365 -34.30 -4.35 2.33
CA PRO A 365 -33.97 -3.05 1.74
C PRO A 365 -34.18 -1.87 2.71
N LEU A 366 -33.52 -0.75 2.41
CA LEU A 366 -33.65 0.49 3.18
C LEU A 366 -35.09 1.07 3.10
N PRO A 367 -35.62 1.64 4.20
CA PRO A 367 -36.95 2.24 4.21
C PRO A 367 -37.05 3.46 3.27
N ALA A 368 -38.21 3.65 2.67
CA ALA A 368 -38.49 4.84 1.87
C ALA A 368 -38.58 6.10 2.75
N GLY A 369 -38.11 7.24 2.23
CA GLY A 369 -38.25 8.54 2.90
C GLY A 369 -37.25 8.81 4.02
N LEU A 370 -36.14 8.07 4.10
CA LEU A 370 -35.03 8.37 5.01
C LEU A 370 -34.47 9.77 4.77
N THR A 371 -34.27 10.51 5.85
CA THR A 371 -33.60 11.82 5.83
C THR A 371 -32.15 11.75 6.28
N SER A 372 -31.78 10.69 7.00
CA SER A 372 -30.43 10.45 7.47
C SER A 372 -30.12 8.96 7.57
N VAL A 373 -28.83 8.63 7.66
CA VAL A 373 -28.34 7.27 7.83
C VAL A 373 -27.10 7.25 8.72
N LEU A 374 -26.95 6.21 9.55
CA LEU A 374 -25.70 5.96 10.25
C LEU A 374 -24.70 5.31 9.29
N THR A 375 -23.51 5.89 9.17
CA THR A 375 -22.45 5.42 8.27
C THR A 375 -21.07 5.80 8.80
N THR A 376 -20.00 5.47 8.08
CA THR A 376 -18.67 6.01 8.31
C THR A 376 -18.56 7.47 7.87
N ASP A 377 -17.69 8.23 8.55
CA ASP A 377 -17.26 9.57 8.14
C ASP A 377 -16.73 9.59 6.70
N TYR A 378 -15.95 8.58 6.30
CA TYR A 378 -15.46 8.43 4.93
C TYR A 378 -16.60 8.45 3.90
N LEU A 379 -17.64 7.62 4.08
CA LEU A 379 -18.75 7.54 3.13
C LEU A 379 -19.59 8.82 3.16
N ALA A 380 -19.77 9.42 4.33
CA ALA A 380 -20.49 10.68 4.49
C ALA A 380 -19.82 11.84 3.74
N ASP A 381 -18.51 12.00 3.92
CA ASP A 381 -17.72 13.08 3.31
C ASP A 381 -17.52 12.85 1.81
N SER A 382 -17.29 11.60 1.42
CA SER A 382 -17.03 11.26 0.02
C SER A 382 -18.30 11.33 -0.81
N CYS A 383 -19.45 10.88 -0.28
CA CYS A 383 -20.61 10.56 -1.10
C CYS A 383 -21.94 11.19 -0.67
N LEU A 384 -22.10 11.63 0.59
CA LEU A 384 -23.38 12.15 1.10
C LEU A 384 -23.38 13.66 1.34
N GLY A 385 -22.38 14.38 0.84
CA GLY A 385 -22.35 15.85 0.86
C GLY A 385 -21.91 16.46 2.18
N GLY A 386 -21.26 15.69 3.07
CA GLY A 386 -20.48 16.18 4.22
C GLY A 386 -21.27 16.79 5.38
N ARG A 387 -22.61 16.78 5.35
CA ARG A 387 -23.42 17.13 6.53
C ARG A 387 -23.57 15.90 7.42
N ALA A 388 -22.59 15.72 8.29
CA ALA A 388 -22.53 14.60 9.21
C ALA A 388 -22.47 15.08 10.66
N ARG A 389 -23.16 14.37 11.56
CA ARG A 389 -23.10 14.60 13.01
C ARG A 389 -22.31 13.45 13.64
N PRO A 390 -21.24 13.71 14.39
CA PRO A 390 -20.46 12.66 15.02
C PRO A 390 -21.29 11.95 16.08
N THR A 391 -21.22 10.61 16.12
CA THR A 391 -21.85 9.82 17.19
C THR A 391 -20.98 9.72 18.44
N GLY A 392 -19.68 10.05 18.31
CA GLY A 392 -18.67 9.80 19.35
C GLY A 392 -18.14 8.36 19.37
N LEU A 393 -18.66 7.48 18.51
CA LEU A 393 -18.21 6.09 18.39
C LEU A 393 -17.21 5.93 17.25
N ASN A 394 -16.18 5.13 17.49
CA ASN A 394 -15.23 4.72 16.46
C ASN A 394 -15.66 3.37 15.85
N LEU A 395 -15.42 3.18 14.55
CA LEU A 395 -15.75 1.93 13.88
C LEU A 395 -15.03 0.73 14.50
N GLY A 396 -13.74 0.88 14.85
CA GLY A 396 -12.95 -0.14 15.52
C GLY A 396 -13.53 -0.56 16.88
N SER A 397 -14.07 0.37 17.67
CA SER A 397 -14.74 0.00 18.93
C SER A 397 -16.00 -0.85 18.71
N ALA A 398 -16.75 -0.55 17.64
CA ALA A 398 -17.95 -1.31 17.29
C ALA A 398 -17.60 -2.70 16.72
N ILE A 399 -16.53 -2.79 15.93
CA ILE A 399 -15.97 -4.07 15.46
C ILE A 399 -15.52 -4.93 16.63
N ARG A 400 -14.73 -4.37 17.57
CA ARG A 400 -14.30 -5.09 18.78
C ARG A 400 -15.49 -5.68 19.52
N SER A 401 -16.49 -4.87 19.84
CA SER A 401 -17.70 -5.32 20.54
C SER A 401 -18.43 -6.45 19.79
N THR A 402 -18.50 -6.36 18.45
CA THR A 402 -19.10 -7.40 17.60
C THR A 402 -18.31 -8.70 17.62
N LEU A 403 -16.97 -8.63 17.61
CA LEU A 403 -16.09 -9.78 17.60
C LEU A 403 -15.93 -10.46 18.96
N THR A 404 -16.15 -9.74 20.08
CA THR A 404 -15.97 -10.27 21.44
C THR A 404 -17.27 -10.48 22.22
N ASN A 405 -18.43 -10.45 21.54
CA ASN A 405 -19.77 -10.54 22.15
C ASN A 405 -20.11 -9.45 23.19
N GLY A 406 -19.36 -8.33 23.22
CA GLY A 406 -19.60 -7.27 24.19
C GLY A 406 -19.22 -7.63 25.64
N ASP A 407 -18.42 -8.68 25.85
CA ASP A 407 -17.82 -8.95 27.16
C ASP A 407 -16.73 -7.90 27.44
N ASP A 408 -17.16 -6.74 27.94
CA ASP A 408 -16.29 -5.77 28.57
C ASP A 408 -15.87 -6.34 29.95
N HIS A 409 -14.59 -6.69 30.09
CA HIS A 409 -13.97 -6.93 31.39
C HIS A 409 -13.19 -5.71 31.84
#